data_AF-A0A8S3AGN7-F1
#
_entry.id   AF-A0A8S3AGN7-F1
#
_cell.length_a   1.000
_cell.length_b   1.000
_cell.length_c   1.000
_cell.angle_alpha   90.00
_cell.angle_beta   90.00
_cell.angle_gamma   90.00
#
_symmetry.space_group_name_H-M   'P 1'
#
loop_
_entity.id
_entity.type
_entity.pdbx_description
1 polymer ?
#
loop_
_entity_poly.entity_id
_entity_poly.type
_entity_poly.pdbx_seq_one_letter_code
_entity_poly.pdbx_strand_id
1 'polypeptide(L)' 'SILKDGKILVIGGSDGSATLNSAELYDPLTGTLTTIDNMSNARNSHTAFISTRL' A
#
# COMPACT_ATOMS: atom_id res chain seq x y z
N SER A 1 -4.75 -4.67 -0.65
CA SER A 1 -5.95 -4.84 -1.52
C SER A 1 -5.55 -4.86 -2.98
N ILE A 2 -6.28 -5.58 -3.85
CA ILE A 2 -5.93 -5.80 -5.27
C ILE A 2 -6.57 -4.71 -6.16
N LEU A 3 -5.77 -4.10 -7.05
CA LEU A 3 -6.18 -3.15 -8.09
C LEU A 3 -6.76 -3.85 -9.33
N LYS A 4 -7.46 -3.10 -10.20
CA LYS A 4 -8.00 -3.65 -11.47
C LYS A 4 -6.93 -4.26 -12.37
N ASP A 5 -5.69 -3.78 -12.27
CA ASP A 5 -4.55 -4.28 -13.04
C ASP A 5 -3.83 -5.45 -12.36
N GLY A 6 -4.38 -6.00 -11.27
CA GLY A 6 -3.82 -7.13 -10.54
C GLY A 6 -2.70 -6.76 -9.56
N LYS A 7 -2.27 -5.50 -9.50
CA LYS A 7 -1.29 -5.05 -8.51
C LYS A 7 -1.92 -4.96 -7.12
N ILE A 8 -1.09 -5.06 -6.09
CA ILE A 8 -1.51 -4.99 -4.69
C ILE A 8 -1.01 -3.68 -4.09
N LEU A 9 -1.93 -2.88 -3.56
CA LEU A 9 -1.58 -1.71 -2.76
C LEU A 9 -1.25 -2.13 -1.34
N VAL A 10 -0.04 -1.80 -0.90
CA VAL A 10 0.50 -1.97 0.45
C VAL A 10 0.68 -0.57 1.05
N ILE A 11 0.04 -0.30 2.19
CA ILE A 11 0.08 1.02 2.83
C ILE A 11 0.20 0.91 4.34
N GLY A 12 0.92 1.85 4.94
CA GLY A 12 1.11 1.97 6.37
C GLY A 12 1.89 0.81 6.98
N GLY A 13 1.54 0.42 8.20
CA GLY A 13 2.24 -0.62 8.95
C GLY A 13 3.19 -0.06 10.01
N SER A 14 4.14 -0.88 10.44
CA SER A 14 5.17 -0.54 11.43
C SER A 14 6.48 -1.20 11.04
N ASP A 15 7.60 -0.49 11.12
CA ASP A 15 8.95 -1.04 10.94
C ASP A 15 9.57 -1.55 12.26
N GLY A 16 8.79 -1.54 13.35
CA GLY A 16 9.24 -1.88 14.70
C GLY A 16 9.71 -0.68 15.53
N SER A 17 9.97 0.46 14.90
CA SER A 17 10.35 1.72 15.57
C SER A 17 9.28 2.80 15.43
N ALA A 18 8.63 2.87 14.27
CA ALA A 18 7.62 3.88 13.95
C ALA A 18 6.45 3.30 13.17
N THR A 19 5.29 3.94 13.31
CA THR A 19 4.16 3.72 12.41
C THR A 19 4.46 4.36 11.07
N LEU A 20 4.21 3.65 9.99
CA LEU A 20 4.53 4.09 8.64
C LEU A 20 3.35 4.82 8.00
N ASN A 21 3.67 5.82 7.18
CA ASN A 21 2.76 6.41 6.21
C ASN A 21 3.14 6.07 4.77
N SER A 22 4.09 5.14 4.58
CA SER A 22 4.54 4.71 3.26
C SER A 22 3.41 4.03 2.48
N ALA A 23 3.53 4.10 1.16
CA ALA A 23 2.63 3.46 0.23
C ALA A 23 3.43 2.86 -0.94
N GLU A 24 3.13 1.61 -1.27
CA GLU A 24 3.83 0.84 -2.29
C GLU A 24 2.85 0.02 -3.11
N LEU A 25 3.16 -0.15 -4.40
CA LEU A 25 2.48 -1.07 -5.30
C LEU A 25 3.35 -2.30 -5.50
N TYR A 26 2.84 -3.44 -5.07
CA TYR A 26 3.40 -4.74 -5.37
C TYR A 26 2.82 -5.28 -6.68
N ASP A 27 3.68 -5.63 -7.63
CA ASP A 27 3.30 -6.34 -8.85
C ASP A 27 3.61 -7.84 -8.68
N PRO A 28 2.59 -8.70 -8.52
CA PRO A 28 2.80 -10.14 -8.34
C PRO A 28 3.43 -10.85 -9.55
N LEU A 29 3.34 -10.26 -10.76
CA LEU A 29 3.89 -10.87 -11.97
C LEU A 29 5.42 -10.76 -12.03
N THR A 30 5.94 -9.64 -11.53
CA THR A 30 7.38 -9.33 -11.55
C THR A 30 8.03 -9.49 -10.17
N GLY A 31 7.24 -9.60 -9.11
CA GLY A 31 7.71 -9.64 -7.72
C GLY A 31 8.31 -8.31 -7.27
N THR A 32 7.96 -7.20 -7.93
CA THR A 32 8.57 -5.89 -7.67
C THR A 32 7.67 -5.02 -6.80
N LEU A 33 8.31 -4.15 -6.02
CA LEU A 33 7.69 -3.07 -5.26
C LEU A 33 8.02 -1.74 -5.91
N THR A 34 7.00 -0.92 -6.13
CA THR A 34 7.15 0.46 -6.60
C THR A 34 6.62 1.41 -5.54
N THR A 35 7.48 2.29 -5.03
CA THR A 35 7.06 3.35 -4.10
C THR A 35 6.13 4.33 -4.82
N ILE A 36 5.04 4.71 -4.15
CA ILE A 36 4.11 5.74 -4.61
C ILE A 36 3.96 6.82 -3.54
N ASP A 37 3.09 7.81 -3.78
CA ASP A 37 2.84 8.88 -2.83
C ASP A 37 2.39 8.36 -1.46
N ASN A 38 3.05 8.85 -0.42
CA ASN A 38 2.76 8.50 0.97
C ASN A 38 1.36 8.93 1.38
N MET A 39 0.80 8.22 2.36
CA MET A 39 -0.41 8.64 3.05
C MET A 39 -0.19 9.93 3.83
N SER A 40 -1.23 10.75 3.95
CA SER A 40 -1.18 11.99 4.74
C SER A 40 -0.94 11.74 6.24
N ASN A 41 -1.31 10.56 6.74
CA ASN A 41 -1.11 10.17 8.13
C ASN A 41 -0.58 8.73 8.19
N ALA A 42 0.32 8.48 9.14
CA ALA A 42 0.79 7.14 9.44
C ALA A 42 -0.32 6.28 10.05
N ARG A 43 -0.43 5.01 9.65
CA ARG A 43 -1.48 4.10 10.14
C ARG A 43 -0.92 2.69 10.28
N ASN A 44 -1.14 2.04 11.42
CA ASN A 44 -0.99 0.59 11.61
C ASN A 44 -2.33 -0.01 12.04
N SER A 45 -2.45 -1.35 12.00
CA SER A 45 -3.65 -2.08 12.45
C SER A 45 -4.96 -1.58 11.84
N HIS A 46 -4.94 -1.20 10.55
CA HIS A 46 -6.08 -0.60 9.86
C HIS A 46 -6.58 -1.50 8.72
N THR A 47 -7.86 -1.35 8.36
CA THR A 47 -8.44 -1.99 7.18
C THR A 47 -8.28 -1.08 5.96
N ALA A 48 -7.59 -1.55 4.93
CA ALA A 48 -7.44 -0.83 3.67
C ALA A 48 -8.44 -1.35 2.62
N PHE A 49 -9.32 -0.48 2.12
CA PHE A 49 -10.17 -0.77 0.96
C PHE A 49 -9.70 0.04 -0.25
N ILE A 50 -9.73 -0.56 -1.43
CA ILE A 50 -9.33 0.10 -2.66
C ILE A 50 -10.56 0.35 -3.53
N SER A 51 -10.84 1.63 -3.80
CA SER A 51 -11.90 2.03 -4.73
C SER A 51 -11.29 2.47 -6.04
N THR A 52 -11.60 1.73 -7.09
CA THR A 52 -11.14 2.00 -8.44
C THR A 52 -12.28 2.70 -9.20
N ARG A 53 -12.17 4.01 -9.40
CA ARG A 53 -13.15 4.76 -10.21
C ARG A 53 -13.06 4.26 -11.66
N LEU A 54 -14.19 3.91 -12.26
CA LEU A 54 -14.34 3.75 -13.71
C LEU A 54 -14.40 5.13 -14.36
#